data_AF-A0AA36JMS9-F1
#
_entry.id   AF-A0AA36JMS9-F1
#
_cell.length_a   1.000
_cell.length_b   1.000
_cell.length_c   1.000
_cell.angle_alpha   90.00
_cell.angle_beta   90.00
_cell.angle_gamma   90.00
#
_symmetry.space_group_name_H-M   'P 1'
#
loop_
_entity.id
_entity.type
_entity.pdbx_description
1 polymer ?
#
loop_
_entity_poly.entity_id
_entity_poly.type
_entity_poly.pdbx_seq_one_letter_code
_entity_poly.pdbx_strand_id
1 'polypeptide(L)'
;MSTDAEEVYELDSVADLAIWVKSSIQFVGMAPSKVWSTEQDHAYPEPGYNVFTVRDLLLLCEPTPVRFEEISKLGAAIEVQFVWNCHINNDKCKPEVKVRRLDTLFDENQFGYYFNDAEYVSADERYLKKVHGVRIFLRTVGVGHRLSVIKLVMKASTAGTLLTVAPLIADLLMLQVFALSKKYFARKYEVSPDFSEYMAELMQKKEEQSRLPGMLAEDDRAALEQDEDWHRRLEEHD
;
A
#
# COMPACT_ATOMS: atom_id res chain seq x y z
N MET A 1 -0.16 49.46 34.22
CA MET A 1 0.72 48.34 33.86
C MET A 1 0.85 47.50 35.12
N SER A 2 -0.21 46.77 35.49
CA SER A 2 -0.15 45.86 36.63
C SER A 2 0.69 44.67 36.19
N THR A 3 1.83 44.50 36.83
CA THR A 3 2.60 43.27 36.78
C THR A 3 1.97 42.33 37.78
N ASP A 4 0.80 41.79 37.44
CA ASP A 4 0.25 40.65 38.16
C ASP A 4 1.12 39.44 37.80
N ALA A 5 1.69 38.80 38.81
CA ALA A 5 2.53 37.63 38.62
C ALA A 5 1.69 36.52 37.98
N GLU A 6 2.19 35.95 36.88
CA GLU A 6 1.55 34.81 36.22
C GLU A 6 1.69 33.58 37.13
N GLU A 7 0.60 33.18 37.78
CA GLU A 7 0.56 31.94 38.55
C GLU A 7 0.44 30.75 37.60
N VAL A 8 1.49 29.93 37.54
CA VAL A 8 1.55 28.73 36.70
C VAL A 8 1.15 27.52 37.53
N TYR A 9 0.15 26.78 37.05
CA TYR A 9 -0.32 25.53 37.67
C TYR A 9 0.07 24.35 36.78
N GLU A 10 0.93 23.46 37.27
CA GLU A 10 1.33 22.23 36.56
C GLU A 10 0.52 21.03 37.08
N LEU A 11 0.11 20.15 36.16
CA LEU A 11 -0.67 18.94 36.47
C LEU A 11 0.22 17.70 36.27
N ASP A 12 0.88 17.24 37.33
CA ASP A 12 1.92 16.20 37.26
C ASP A 12 1.38 14.79 36.92
N SER A 13 0.13 14.49 37.26
CA SER A 13 -0.44 13.14 37.12
C SER A 13 -1.18 12.88 35.81
N VAL A 14 -1.14 13.81 34.84
CA VAL A 14 -1.91 13.69 33.59
C VAL A 14 -1.34 12.61 32.67
N ALA A 15 -0.05 12.30 32.78
CA ALA A 15 0.61 11.28 31.97
C ALA A 15 -0.01 9.88 32.15
N ASP A 16 -0.46 9.57 33.36
CA ASP A 16 -0.98 8.24 33.74
C ASP A 16 -2.51 8.17 33.62
N LEU A 17 -3.15 9.20 33.08
CA LEU A 17 -4.59 9.22 32.83
C LEU A 17 -4.94 8.18 31.75
N ALA A 18 -5.75 7.20 32.13
CA ALA A 18 -6.27 6.20 31.21
C ALA A 18 -7.42 6.74 30.38
N ILE A 19 -7.36 6.51 29.07
CA ILE A 19 -8.38 6.88 28.09
C ILE A 19 -8.95 5.59 27.52
N TRP A 20 -10.27 5.41 27.65
CA TRP A 20 -11.02 4.32 27.04
C TRP A 20 -11.83 4.84 25.85
N VAL A 21 -11.67 4.21 24.68
CA VAL A 21 -12.35 4.63 23.44
C VAL A 21 -13.14 3.48 22.82
N LYS A 22 -14.46 3.65 22.75
CA LYS A 22 -15.33 2.77 21.97
C LYS A 22 -15.37 3.24 20.51
N SER A 23 -14.74 2.50 19.61
CA SER A 23 -14.83 2.69 18.15
C SER A 23 -15.71 1.62 17.53
N SER A 24 -16.55 2.00 16.57
CA SER A 24 -17.36 1.06 15.80
C SER A 24 -17.39 1.45 14.32
N ILE A 25 -17.51 0.43 13.46
CA ILE A 25 -17.63 0.60 12.02
C ILE A 25 -18.69 -0.33 11.44
N GLN A 26 -19.40 0.15 10.43
CA GLN A 26 -20.42 -0.59 9.71
C GLN A 26 -20.26 -0.37 8.21
N PHE A 27 -20.22 -1.47 7.45
CA PHE A 27 -20.14 -1.42 5.99
C PHE A 27 -21.53 -1.61 5.38
N VAL A 28 -22.35 -0.56 5.41
CA VAL A 28 -23.78 -0.60 5.01
C VAL A 28 -24.02 -1.22 3.63
N GLY A 29 -23.20 -0.86 2.63
CA GLY A 29 -23.35 -1.37 1.26
C GLY A 29 -22.99 -2.85 1.08
N MET A 30 -22.36 -3.49 2.06
CA MET A 30 -21.89 -4.87 1.94
C MET A 30 -22.46 -5.81 3.00
N ALA A 31 -22.63 -5.34 4.24
CA ALA A 31 -23.15 -6.10 5.37
C ALA A 31 -23.91 -5.15 6.33
N PRO A 32 -25.16 -4.80 6.00
CA PRO A 32 -25.92 -3.81 6.76
C PRO A 32 -26.28 -4.27 8.18
N SER A 33 -26.34 -5.57 8.45
CA SER A 33 -26.64 -6.11 9.79
C SER A 33 -25.40 -6.27 10.68
N LYS A 34 -24.19 -6.09 10.15
CA LYS A 34 -22.94 -6.39 10.85
C LYS A 34 -22.21 -5.11 11.23
N VAL A 35 -21.99 -4.94 12.53
CA VAL A 35 -21.19 -3.86 13.12
C VAL A 35 -19.98 -4.49 13.79
N TRP A 36 -18.80 -3.93 13.52
CA TRP A 36 -17.59 -4.28 14.24
C TRP A 36 -17.33 -3.18 15.27
N SER A 37 -17.03 -3.56 16.50
CA SER A 37 -16.86 -2.63 17.61
C SER A 37 -15.76 -3.10 18.57
N THR A 38 -15.08 -2.15 19.22
CA THR A 38 -14.18 -2.40 20.33
C THR A 38 -14.94 -2.32 21.65
N GLU A 39 -15.77 -3.34 21.92
CA GLU A 39 -16.59 -3.38 23.15
C GLU A 39 -15.86 -3.92 24.37
N GLN A 40 -14.92 -4.83 24.16
CA GLN A 40 -14.13 -5.38 25.24
C GLN A 40 -12.94 -4.48 25.53
N ASP A 41 -12.59 -4.40 26.80
CA ASP A 41 -11.43 -3.63 27.26
C ASP A 41 -10.18 -4.43 26.97
N HIS A 42 -9.38 -3.93 26.03
CA HIS A 42 -8.05 -4.44 25.70
C HIS A 42 -7.08 -3.31 26.00
N ALA A 43 -6.18 -3.53 26.97
CA ALA A 43 -5.17 -2.55 27.32
C ALA A 43 -4.01 -2.59 26.33
N TYR A 44 -3.44 -1.43 25.99
CA TYR A 44 -2.19 -1.39 25.22
C TYR A 44 -1.10 -2.23 25.94
N PRO A 45 -0.36 -3.12 25.24
CA PRO A 45 -0.26 -3.32 23.79
C PRO A 45 -1.05 -4.54 23.22
N GLU A 46 -2.10 -5.00 23.88
CA GLU A 46 -2.88 -6.16 23.40
C GLU A 46 -3.53 -5.91 22.03
N PRO A 47 -3.63 -6.93 21.14
CA PRO A 47 -4.23 -6.75 19.83
C PRO A 47 -5.67 -6.22 19.89
N GLY A 48 -5.92 -5.09 19.21
CA GLY A 48 -7.22 -4.41 19.23
C GLY A 48 -7.48 -3.60 20.50
N TYR A 49 -6.41 -3.13 21.16
CA TYR A 49 -6.49 -2.26 22.33
C TYR A 49 -7.37 -1.03 22.09
N ASN A 50 -8.12 -0.68 23.14
CA ASN A 50 -8.99 0.49 23.21
C ASN A 50 -8.81 1.27 24.52
N VAL A 51 -7.95 0.79 25.41
CA VAL A 51 -7.50 1.47 26.62
C VAL A 51 -6.02 1.79 26.49
N PHE A 52 -5.68 3.07 26.64
CA PHE A 52 -4.31 3.57 26.60
C PHE A 52 -4.15 4.75 27.56
N THR A 53 -2.95 4.92 28.11
CA THR A 53 -2.62 6.13 28.88
C THR A 53 -2.25 7.29 27.95
N VAL A 54 -2.28 8.52 28.45
CA VAL A 54 -1.75 9.68 27.71
C VAL A 54 -0.29 9.42 27.34
N ARG A 55 0.52 8.86 28.25
CA ARG A 55 1.91 8.47 27.98
C ARG A 55 2.02 7.49 26.81
N ASP A 56 1.18 6.46 26.75
CA ASP A 56 1.21 5.48 25.66
C ASP A 56 0.92 6.13 24.31
N LEU A 57 -0.05 7.05 24.25
CA LEU A 57 -0.35 7.79 23.03
C LEU A 57 0.85 8.62 22.55
N LEU A 58 1.55 9.28 23.47
CA LEU A 58 2.71 10.10 23.13
C LEU A 58 3.89 9.27 22.64
N LEU A 59 4.06 8.06 23.18
CA LEU A 59 5.06 7.09 22.72
C LEU A 59 4.74 6.53 21.32
N LEU A 60 3.45 6.36 21.01
CA LEU A 60 2.94 5.88 19.72
C LEU A 60 2.89 6.97 18.63
N CYS A 61 3.07 8.24 18.98
CA CYS A 61 2.98 9.34 18.03
C CYS A 61 4.08 9.30 16.96
N GLU A 62 3.69 9.35 15.69
CA GLU A 62 4.60 9.61 14.58
C GLU A 62 4.63 11.12 14.23
N PRO A 63 5.82 11.74 14.04
CA PRO A 63 7.18 11.18 14.21
C PRO A 63 7.58 11.01 15.69
N THR A 64 8.30 9.92 15.99
CA THR A 64 8.77 9.56 17.35
C THR A 64 10.12 10.18 17.71
N PRO A 65 10.44 10.39 19.01
CA PRO A 65 9.58 10.34 20.19
C PRO A 65 9.17 11.74 20.69
N VAL A 66 7.90 11.90 21.12
CA VAL A 66 7.43 13.14 21.76
C VAL A 66 7.50 12.99 23.29
N ARG A 67 8.20 13.90 23.97
CA ARG A 67 8.38 13.87 25.43
C ARG A 67 7.21 14.55 26.15
N PHE A 68 6.77 13.95 27.25
CA PHE A 68 5.67 14.50 28.06
C PHE A 68 6.04 15.87 28.64
N GLU A 69 7.31 16.07 29.02
CA GLU A 69 7.80 17.32 29.62
C GLU A 69 7.76 18.51 28.65
N GLU A 70 7.85 18.24 27.34
CA GLU A 70 7.73 19.27 26.30
C GLU A 70 6.25 19.59 26.04
N ILE A 71 5.41 18.54 26.02
CA ILE A 71 3.98 18.67 25.77
C ILE A 71 3.24 19.29 26.95
N SER A 72 3.67 19.03 28.19
CA SER A 72 3.04 19.64 29.37
C SER A 72 3.16 21.16 29.36
N LYS A 73 4.23 21.70 28.76
CA LYS A 73 4.49 23.15 28.65
C LYS A 73 3.85 23.77 27.42
N LEU A 74 3.99 23.14 26.26
CA LEU A 74 3.54 23.72 24.98
C LEU A 74 2.11 23.32 24.60
N GLY A 75 1.63 22.19 25.12
CA GLY A 75 0.47 21.47 24.61
C GLY A 75 0.79 20.68 23.34
N ALA A 76 -0.19 19.96 22.81
CA ALA A 76 -0.08 19.25 21.53
C ALA A 76 -1.46 18.97 20.94
N ALA A 77 -1.55 18.87 19.62
CA ALA A 77 -2.70 18.29 18.93
C ALA A 77 -2.31 16.91 18.39
N ILE A 78 -3.03 15.86 18.79
CA ILE A 78 -2.77 14.47 18.36
C ILE A 78 -4.00 13.86 17.71
N GLU A 79 -3.82 13.11 16.63
CA GLU A 79 -4.83 12.30 15.95
C GLU A 79 -4.64 10.83 16.35
N VAL A 80 -5.66 10.24 16.96
CA VAL A 80 -5.73 8.79 17.23
C VAL A 80 -6.67 8.18 16.20
N GLN A 81 -6.10 7.38 15.31
CA GLN A 81 -6.79 6.78 14.19
C GLN A 81 -7.01 5.28 14.43
N PHE A 82 -8.27 4.85 14.45
CA PHE A 82 -8.66 3.43 14.44
C PHE A 82 -8.82 2.98 12.99
N VAL A 83 -7.88 2.17 12.51
CA VAL A 83 -7.83 1.65 11.13
C VAL A 83 -8.40 0.24 11.09
N TRP A 84 -9.57 0.09 10.49
CA TRP A 84 -10.25 -1.18 10.33
C TRP A 84 -9.95 -1.80 8.97
N ASN A 85 -9.21 -2.91 8.95
CA ASN A 85 -9.02 -3.70 7.73
C ASN A 85 -9.74 -5.04 7.88
N CYS A 86 -11.00 -5.09 7.43
CA CYS A 86 -11.89 -6.20 7.73
C CYS A 86 -12.27 -7.00 6.49
N HIS A 87 -12.15 -8.32 6.57
CA HIS A 87 -12.87 -9.23 5.69
C HIS A 87 -14.29 -9.42 6.22
N ILE A 88 -15.31 -9.15 5.41
CA ILE A 88 -16.72 -9.16 5.86
C ILE A 88 -17.16 -10.54 6.38
N ASN A 89 -16.60 -11.60 5.81
CA ASN A 89 -16.88 -12.98 6.22
C ASN A 89 -16.14 -13.40 7.51
N ASN A 90 -15.21 -12.57 8.01
CA ASN A 90 -14.49 -12.82 9.25
C ASN A 90 -15.15 -12.03 10.40
N ASP A 91 -15.44 -12.70 11.51
CA ASP A 91 -16.02 -12.08 12.70
C ASP A 91 -14.95 -11.48 13.62
N LYS A 92 -13.69 -11.92 13.51
CA LYS A 92 -12.57 -11.47 14.35
C LYS A 92 -11.80 -10.31 13.73
N CYS A 93 -12.49 -9.27 13.27
CA CYS A 93 -11.82 -8.05 12.82
C CYS A 93 -11.58 -7.11 13.99
N LYS A 94 -10.34 -6.69 14.20
CA LYS A 94 -9.93 -5.71 15.21
C LYS A 94 -9.23 -4.53 14.51
N PRO A 95 -9.37 -3.29 15.03
CA PRO A 95 -8.69 -2.15 14.45
C PRO A 95 -7.22 -2.13 14.85
N GLU A 96 -6.39 -1.56 13.97
CA GLU A 96 -5.05 -1.11 14.27
C GLU A 96 -5.13 0.36 14.71
N VAL A 97 -4.48 0.72 15.82
CA VAL A 97 -4.47 2.11 16.30
C VAL A 97 -3.18 2.78 15.82
N LYS A 98 -3.33 3.89 15.09
CA LYS A 98 -2.23 4.74 14.64
C LYS A 98 -2.35 6.10 15.30
N VAL A 99 -1.25 6.63 15.83
CA VAL A 99 -1.25 7.93 16.49
C VAL A 99 -0.33 8.87 15.73
N ARG A 100 -0.82 10.06 15.41
CA ARG A 100 -0.05 11.06 14.65
C ARG A 100 -0.13 12.42 15.32
N ARG A 101 0.99 13.12 15.35
CA ARG A 101 1.03 14.51 15.82
C ARG A 101 0.54 15.44 14.70
N LEU A 102 -0.41 16.34 15.01
CA LEU A 102 -1.05 17.21 14.02
C LEU A 102 -0.48 18.64 13.98
N ASP A 103 0.03 19.15 15.11
CA ASP A 103 0.53 20.53 15.20
C ASP A 103 1.72 20.80 14.26
N THR A 104 2.62 19.83 14.07
CA THR A 104 3.75 19.93 13.13
C THR A 104 3.35 20.00 11.65
N LEU A 105 2.08 19.76 11.31
CA LEU A 105 1.59 19.77 9.93
C LEU A 105 1.09 21.15 9.49
N PHE A 106 0.78 22.05 10.43
CA PHE A 106 0.14 23.33 10.12
C PHE A 106 1.13 24.50 10.05
N ASP A 107 2.16 24.51 10.88
CA ASP A 107 3.20 25.55 10.87
C ASP A 107 4.49 25.02 11.52
N GLU A 108 5.63 25.14 10.81
CA GLU A 108 6.95 24.77 11.35
C GLU A 108 7.39 25.67 12.51
N ASN A 109 6.75 26.83 12.70
CA ASN A 109 7.09 27.79 13.76
C ASN A 109 6.10 27.83 14.92
N GLN A 110 4.92 27.18 14.81
CA GLN A 110 3.94 27.08 15.91
C GLN A 110 3.84 25.65 16.41
N PHE A 111 4.74 25.29 17.32
CA PHE A 111 4.64 24.04 18.06
C PHE A 111 3.74 24.22 19.29
N GLY A 112 2.81 23.27 19.47
CA GLY A 112 1.97 23.20 20.65
C GLY A 112 0.51 23.55 20.42
N TYR A 113 -0.27 23.45 21.50
CA TYR A 113 -1.70 23.73 21.47
C TYR A 113 -2.11 24.42 22.77
N TYR A 114 -2.60 25.64 22.65
CA TYR A 114 -3.11 26.42 23.77
C TYR A 114 -4.37 27.17 23.40
N PHE A 115 -5.17 27.49 24.40
CA PHE A 115 -6.31 28.38 24.24
C PHE A 115 -6.41 29.31 25.45
N ASN A 116 -6.95 30.50 25.23
CA ASN A 116 -7.22 31.46 26.29
C ASN A 116 -8.69 31.38 26.64
N ASP A 117 -8.98 31.15 27.91
CA ASP A 117 -10.32 31.22 28.48
C ASP A 117 -10.43 32.44 29.40
N ALA A 118 -11.57 33.13 29.36
CA ALA A 118 -11.77 34.36 30.12
C ALA A 118 -12.94 34.18 31.09
N GLU A 119 -12.64 34.19 32.38
CA GLU A 119 -13.64 34.14 33.46
C GLU A 119 -13.92 35.56 33.94
N TYR A 120 -15.14 36.06 33.68
CA TYR A 120 -15.55 37.41 34.07
C TYR A 120 -16.07 37.40 35.50
N VAL A 121 -15.46 38.21 36.37
CA VAL A 121 -15.89 38.37 37.77
C VAL A 121 -16.81 39.56 37.91
N SER A 122 -16.59 40.61 37.13
CA SER A 122 -17.41 41.82 37.08
C SER A 122 -17.48 42.37 35.64
N ALA A 123 -18.15 43.51 35.45
CA ALA A 123 -18.27 44.14 34.13
C ALA A 123 -16.91 44.56 33.54
N ASP A 124 -15.95 44.92 34.40
CA ASP A 124 -14.65 45.46 34.00
C ASP A 124 -13.47 44.55 34.40
N GLU A 125 -13.71 43.49 35.18
CA GLU A 125 -12.68 42.57 35.67
C GLU A 125 -12.88 41.14 35.17
N ARG A 126 -11.80 40.56 34.65
CA ARG A 126 -11.75 39.17 34.19
C ARG A 126 -10.43 38.51 34.55
N TYR A 127 -10.48 37.22 34.85
CA TYR A 127 -9.31 36.34 34.89
C TYR A 127 -9.11 35.74 33.51
N LEU A 128 -7.97 36.02 32.88
CA LEU A 128 -7.57 35.39 31.63
C LEU A 128 -6.72 34.16 31.95
N LYS A 129 -7.26 32.98 31.70
CA LYS A 129 -6.58 31.70 31.87
C LYS A 129 -6.00 31.25 30.54
N LYS A 130 -4.68 31.14 30.46
CA LYS A 130 -4.00 30.53 29.31
C LYS A 130 -3.77 29.05 29.61
N VAL A 131 -4.47 28.18 28.88
CA VAL A 131 -4.44 26.73 29.11
C VAL A 131 -3.66 26.05 28.00
N HIS A 132 -2.57 25.39 28.38
CA HIS A 132 -1.78 24.51 27.53
C HIS A 132 -2.22 23.06 27.76
N GLY A 133 -2.42 22.30 26.69
CA GLY A 133 -2.89 20.92 26.87
C GLY A 133 -2.88 20.10 25.60
N VAL A 134 -3.27 18.82 25.75
CA VAL A 134 -3.35 17.86 24.65
C VAL A 134 -4.77 17.81 24.10
N ARG A 135 -4.94 18.15 22.82
CA ARG A 135 -6.20 17.95 22.10
C ARG A 135 -6.12 16.65 21.31
N ILE A 136 -7.02 15.72 21.63
CA ILE A 136 -7.09 14.40 21.00
C ILE A 136 -8.21 14.39 19.94
N PHE A 137 -7.85 14.15 18.69
CA PHE A 137 -8.78 13.94 17.59
C PHE A 137 -8.95 12.45 17.37
N LEU A 138 -10.16 11.95 17.62
CA LEU A 138 -10.51 10.55 17.37
C LEU A 138 -11.01 10.41 15.94
N ARG A 139 -10.32 9.57 15.15
CA ARG A 139 -10.73 9.27 13.77
C ARG A 139 -10.86 7.78 13.59
N THR A 140 -11.92 7.34 12.94
CA THR A 140 -12.11 5.94 12.56
C THR A 140 -12.17 5.84 11.05
N VAL A 141 -11.33 4.99 10.46
CA VAL A 141 -11.30 4.73 9.01
C VAL A 141 -11.31 3.22 8.80
N GLY A 142 -11.99 2.75 7.77
CA GLY A 142 -11.95 1.33 7.48
C GLY A 142 -12.15 0.95 6.03
N VAL A 143 -11.56 -0.18 5.69
CA VAL A 143 -11.67 -0.85 4.40
C VAL A 143 -12.27 -2.23 4.63
N GLY A 144 -13.39 -2.48 3.96
CA GLY A 144 -14.10 -3.75 4.01
C GLY A 144 -13.82 -4.56 2.74
N HIS A 145 -13.38 -5.81 2.90
CA HIS A 145 -13.15 -6.75 1.80
C HIS A 145 -14.27 -7.78 1.74
N ARG A 146 -14.91 -7.87 0.57
CA ARG A 146 -15.89 -8.92 0.24
C ARG A 146 -15.46 -9.66 -1.01
N LEU A 147 -15.34 -10.99 -0.90
CA LEU A 147 -15.18 -11.83 -2.07
C LEU A 147 -16.48 -11.83 -2.88
N SER A 148 -16.39 -11.48 -4.15
CA SER A 148 -17.53 -11.44 -5.06
C SER A 148 -17.22 -12.34 -6.25
N VAL A 149 -18.06 -13.35 -6.48
CA VAL A 149 -17.86 -14.35 -7.54
C VAL A 149 -17.79 -13.68 -8.92
N ILE A 150 -18.66 -12.70 -9.19
CA ILE A 150 -18.63 -11.96 -10.45
C ILE A 150 -17.29 -11.24 -10.67
N LYS A 151 -16.72 -10.62 -9.62
CA LYS A 151 -15.40 -9.98 -9.71
C LYS A 151 -14.28 -10.99 -9.88
N LEU A 152 -14.40 -12.16 -9.25
CA LEU A 152 -13.43 -13.24 -9.38
C LEU A 152 -13.38 -13.77 -10.82
N VAL A 153 -14.55 -14.03 -11.42
CA VAL A 153 -14.65 -14.48 -12.82
C VAL A 153 -14.08 -13.44 -13.77
N MET A 154 -14.36 -12.15 -13.57
CA MET A 154 -13.79 -11.09 -14.41
C MET A 154 -12.25 -11.01 -14.31
N LYS A 155 -11.70 -11.22 -13.09
CA LYS A 155 -10.25 -11.28 -12.90
C LYS A 155 -9.65 -12.54 -13.52
N ALA A 156 -10.33 -13.68 -13.41
CA ALA A 156 -9.92 -14.92 -14.04
C ALA A 156 -9.94 -14.83 -15.56
N SER A 157 -10.94 -14.18 -16.16
CA SER A 157 -10.97 -13.99 -17.62
C SER A 157 -9.82 -13.11 -18.09
N THR A 158 -9.53 -12.01 -17.37
CA THR A 158 -8.40 -11.14 -17.68
C THR A 158 -7.07 -11.90 -17.62
N ALA A 159 -6.90 -12.74 -16.60
CA ALA A 159 -5.73 -13.62 -16.49
C ALA A 159 -5.67 -14.63 -17.64
N GLY A 160 -6.80 -15.26 -18.00
CA GLY A 160 -6.89 -16.20 -19.12
C GLY A 160 -6.53 -15.55 -20.46
N THR A 161 -6.98 -14.31 -20.72
CA THR A 161 -6.58 -13.56 -21.91
C THR A 161 -5.10 -13.21 -21.91
N LEU A 162 -4.49 -12.94 -20.75
CA LEU A 162 -3.05 -12.69 -20.69
C LEU A 162 -2.23 -13.93 -21.07
N LEU A 163 -2.72 -15.13 -20.75
CA LEU A 163 -2.08 -16.39 -21.15
C LEU A 163 -2.05 -16.59 -22.66
N THR A 164 -3.04 -16.09 -23.41
CA THR A 164 -3.04 -16.21 -24.89
C THR A 164 -2.04 -15.27 -25.56
N VAL A 165 -1.68 -14.17 -24.90
CA VAL A 165 -0.66 -13.23 -25.39
C VAL A 165 0.76 -13.77 -25.16
N ALA A 166 0.96 -14.59 -24.13
CA ALA A 166 2.26 -15.18 -23.80
C ALA A 166 2.95 -15.91 -24.98
N PRO A 167 2.30 -16.82 -25.74
CA PRO A 167 2.93 -17.46 -26.88
C PRO A 167 3.28 -16.48 -28.00
N LEU A 168 2.48 -15.43 -28.24
CA LEU A 168 2.82 -14.41 -29.25
C LEU A 168 4.11 -13.67 -28.90
N ILE A 169 4.31 -13.36 -27.61
CA ILE A 169 5.55 -12.74 -27.13
C ILE A 169 6.70 -13.74 -27.23
N ALA A 170 6.50 -14.99 -26.81
CA ALA A 170 7.52 -16.04 -26.91
C ALA A 170 7.96 -16.24 -28.37
N ASP A 171 7.00 -16.26 -29.30
CA ASP A 171 7.23 -16.37 -30.73
C ASP A 171 8.03 -15.19 -31.27
N LEU A 172 7.68 -13.97 -30.88
CA LEU A 172 8.39 -12.75 -31.28
C LEU A 172 9.85 -12.80 -30.82
N LEU A 173 10.09 -13.22 -29.57
CA LEU A 173 11.43 -13.37 -29.02
C LEU A 173 12.22 -14.45 -29.76
N MET A 174 11.64 -15.63 -29.98
CA MET A 174 12.27 -16.75 -30.70
C MET A 174 12.61 -16.41 -32.16
N LEU A 175 11.81 -15.58 -32.83
CA LEU A 175 12.00 -15.24 -34.24
C LEU A 175 12.87 -14.01 -34.51
N GLN A 176 13.04 -13.13 -33.52
CA GLN A 176 13.73 -11.83 -33.71
C GLN A 176 14.96 -11.64 -32.82
N VAL A 177 15.01 -12.26 -31.64
CA VAL A 177 16.04 -11.97 -30.62
C VAL A 177 17.04 -13.12 -30.47
N PHE A 178 16.59 -14.37 -30.50
CA PHE A 178 17.48 -15.51 -30.28
C PHE A 178 18.29 -15.89 -31.53
N ALA A 179 19.51 -16.38 -31.29
CA ALA A 179 20.45 -16.81 -32.34
C ALA A 179 19.86 -17.87 -33.27
N LEU A 180 19.23 -18.89 -32.67
CA LEU A 180 18.60 -20.00 -33.39
C LEU A 180 17.25 -19.65 -34.04
N SER A 181 17.01 -18.38 -34.34
CA SER A 181 15.77 -17.90 -34.96
C SER A 181 15.48 -18.54 -36.32
N LYS A 182 16.52 -18.80 -37.13
CA LYS A 182 16.38 -19.48 -38.44
C LYS A 182 15.86 -20.91 -38.30
N LYS A 183 16.38 -21.64 -37.31
CA LYS A 183 15.95 -23.01 -36.97
C LYS A 183 14.51 -23.05 -36.47
N TYR A 184 14.15 -22.13 -35.58
CA TYR A 184 12.77 -22.01 -35.09
C TYR A 184 11.78 -21.63 -36.21
N PHE A 185 12.18 -20.73 -37.12
CA PHE A 185 11.38 -20.35 -38.29
C PHE A 185 11.12 -21.54 -39.21
N ALA A 186 12.15 -22.31 -39.57
CA ALA A 186 12.01 -23.47 -40.45
C ALA A 186 11.06 -24.55 -39.88
N ARG A 187 11.00 -24.68 -38.55
CA ARG A 187 10.11 -25.64 -37.87
C ARG A 187 8.69 -25.14 -37.66
N LYS A 188 8.49 -23.82 -37.68
CA LYS A 188 7.18 -23.21 -37.40
C LYS A 188 6.37 -22.93 -38.66
N TYR A 189 7.03 -22.58 -39.78
CA TYR A 189 6.38 -22.14 -41.00
C TYR A 189 6.57 -23.15 -42.12
N GLU A 190 5.47 -23.59 -42.73
CA GLU A 190 5.48 -24.34 -43.99
C GLU A 190 5.21 -23.38 -45.15
N VAL A 191 6.06 -23.39 -46.17
CA VAL A 191 5.90 -22.51 -47.34
C VAL A 191 5.00 -23.20 -48.36
N SER A 192 3.77 -22.70 -48.53
CA SER A 192 2.90 -23.16 -49.60
C SER A 192 3.32 -22.55 -50.95
N PRO A 193 3.07 -23.25 -52.07
CA PRO A 193 3.48 -22.79 -53.39
C PRO A 193 2.91 -21.42 -53.77
N ASP A 194 1.68 -21.11 -53.34
CA ASP A 194 0.99 -19.84 -53.63
C ASP A 194 1.63 -18.60 -52.96
N PHE A 195 2.42 -18.79 -51.89
CA PHE A 195 3.09 -17.71 -51.15
C PHE A 195 4.61 -17.77 -51.24
N SER A 196 5.16 -18.68 -52.07
CA SER A 196 6.59 -18.92 -52.18
C SER A 196 7.38 -17.68 -52.63
N GLU A 197 6.90 -16.95 -53.64
CA GLU A 197 7.53 -15.72 -54.14
C GLU A 197 7.56 -14.61 -53.09
N TYR A 198 6.44 -14.40 -52.38
CA TYR A 198 6.33 -13.38 -51.32
C TYR A 198 7.25 -13.68 -50.13
N MET A 199 7.32 -14.94 -49.71
CA MET A 199 8.18 -15.36 -48.60
C MET A 199 9.67 -15.26 -48.96
N ALA A 200 10.04 -15.55 -50.21
CA ALA A 200 11.41 -15.37 -50.71
C ALA A 200 11.81 -13.88 -50.68
N GLU A 201 10.92 -12.98 -51.08
CA GLU A 201 11.16 -11.53 -51.03
C GLU A 201 11.34 -11.02 -49.59
N LEU A 202 10.54 -11.52 -48.64
CA LEU A 202 10.67 -11.18 -47.21
C LEU A 202 11.99 -11.66 -46.61
N MET A 203 12.44 -12.87 -46.96
CA MET A 203 13.72 -13.40 -46.47
C MET A 203 14.89 -12.58 -47.00
N GLN A 204 14.86 -12.19 -48.29
CA GLN A 204 15.88 -11.30 -48.86
C GLN A 204 15.94 -9.95 -48.14
N LYS A 205 14.79 -9.31 -47.91
CA LYS A 205 14.74 -8.03 -47.15
C LYS A 205 15.27 -8.18 -45.73
N LYS A 206 14.95 -9.28 -45.05
CA LYS A 206 15.43 -9.55 -43.68
C LYS A 206 16.94 -9.80 -43.65
N GLU A 207 17.49 -10.45 -44.68
CA GLU A 207 18.91 -10.76 -44.83
C GLU A 207 19.74 -9.54 -45.27
N GLU A 208 19.16 -8.62 -46.05
CA GLU A 208 19.71 -7.30 -46.32
C GLU A 208 19.72 -6.42 -45.07
N GLN A 209 18.66 -6.49 -44.25
CA GLN A 209 18.51 -5.70 -43.03
C GLN A 209 19.38 -6.21 -41.85
N SER A 210 19.71 -7.51 -41.81
CA SER A 210 20.56 -8.10 -40.77
C SER A 210 22.07 -7.92 -41.01
N ARG A 211 22.49 -7.35 -42.15
CA ARG A 211 23.90 -7.09 -42.49
C ARG A 211 24.54 -5.89 -41.76
N LEU A 212 23.91 -5.37 -40.70
CA LEU A 212 24.53 -4.45 -39.73
C LEU A 212 25.03 -5.24 -38.49
N PRO A 213 26.22 -4.94 -37.93
CA PRO A 213 27.09 -5.99 -37.40
C PRO A 213 26.87 -6.35 -35.92
N GLY A 214 26.96 -7.65 -35.61
CA GLY A 214 27.48 -8.13 -34.31
C GLY A 214 26.90 -9.42 -33.76
N MET A 215 27.70 -10.51 -33.84
CA MET A 215 27.56 -11.84 -33.23
C MET A 215 26.55 -12.83 -33.85
N LEU A 216 26.92 -14.12 -33.80
CA LEU A 216 26.12 -15.35 -34.02
C LEU A 216 26.30 -16.05 -35.39
N ALA A 217 27.46 -16.70 -35.57
CA ALA A 217 27.71 -17.59 -36.72
C ALA A 217 28.26 -18.99 -36.35
N GLU A 218 28.81 -19.19 -35.15
CA GLU A 218 29.34 -20.50 -34.72
C GLU A 218 28.33 -21.35 -33.94
N ASP A 219 27.51 -20.76 -33.06
CA ASP A 219 26.48 -21.49 -32.28
C ASP A 219 25.37 -22.10 -33.16
N ASP A 220 25.07 -21.46 -34.30
CA ASP A 220 24.01 -21.92 -35.22
C ASP A 220 24.38 -23.23 -35.93
N ARG A 221 25.66 -23.51 -36.19
CA ARG A 221 26.09 -24.73 -36.89
C ARG A 221 25.98 -25.98 -36.02
N ALA A 222 26.46 -25.91 -34.78
CA ALA A 222 26.42 -27.03 -33.84
C ALA A 222 24.97 -27.42 -33.49
N ALA A 223 24.08 -26.43 -33.39
CA ALA A 223 22.66 -26.66 -33.14
C ALA A 223 21.88 -27.22 -34.34
N LEU A 224 22.37 -27.00 -35.57
CA LEU A 224 21.80 -27.60 -36.80
C LEU A 224 22.21 -29.07 -36.94
N GLU A 225 23.47 -29.41 -36.66
CA GLU A 225 23.97 -30.80 -36.70
C GLU A 225 23.25 -31.70 -35.67
N GLN A 226 23.04 -31.21 -34.44
CA GLN A 226 22.25 -31.95 -33.43
C GLN A 226 20.79 -32.18 -33.84
N ASP A 227 20.26 -31.36 -34.74
CA ASP A 227 18.87 -31.41 -35.17
C ASP A 227 18.64 -32.41 -36.30
N GLU A 228 19.58 -32.49 -37.25
CA GLU A 228 19.60 -33.52 -38.27
C GLU A 228 19.73 -34.92 -37.66
N ASP A 229 20.52 -35.05 -36.59
CA ASP A 229 20.63 -36.28 -35.81
C ASP A 229 19.36 -36.61 -35.01
N TRP A 230 18.55 -35.61 -34.65
CA TRP A 230 17.25 -35.84 -34.02
C TRP A 230 16.19 -36.28 -35.03
N HIS A 231 16.17 -35.68 -36.23
CA HIS A 231 15.27 -36.06 -37.33
C HIS A 231 15.55 -37.48 -37.84
N ARG A 232 16.82 -37.84 -38.04
CA ARG A 232 17.20 -39.22 -38.43
C ARG A 232 16.68 -40.28 -37.46
N ARG A 233 16.70 -39.98 -36.16
CA ARG A 233 16.22 -40.89 -35.11
C ARG A 233 14.69 -41.02 -35.04
N LEU A 234 13.94 -40.04 -35.52
CA LEU A 234 12.48 -40.12 -35.63
C LEU A 234 12.06 -40.96 -36.83
N GLU A 235 12.75 -40.81 -37.97
CA GLU A 235 12.49 -41.59 -39.19
C GLU A 235 12.86 -43.07 -39.05
N GLU A 236 13.75 -43.43 -38.12
CA GLU A 236 14.13 -44.82 -37.83
C GLU A 236 13.13 -45.56 -36.92
N HIS A 237 12.14 -44.86 -36.35
CA HIS A 237 11.23 -45.40 -35.33
C HIS A 237 9.75 -45.52 -35.77
N ASP A 238 9.43 -45.14 -37.02
CA ASP A 238 8.18 -45.42 -37.75
C ASP A 238 8.37 -46.57 -38.75
#